data_AF-A0AA34Z5L7-F1
#
_entry.id   AF-A0AA34Z5L7-F1
#
_cell.length_a   1.000
_cell.length_b   1.000
_cell.length_c   1.000
_cell.angle_alpha   90.00
_cell.angle_beta   90.00
_cell.angle_gamma   90.00
#
_symmetry.space_group_name_H-M   'P 1'
#
loop_
_entity.id
_entity.type
_entity.pdbx_description
1 polymer ?
#
loop_
_entity_poly.entity_id
_entity_poly.type
_entity_poly.pdbx_seq_one_letter_code
_entity_poly.pdbx_strand_id
1 'polypeptide(L)'
;MFGSQTAEIAAVYSMSPTKISDAAKASTQADSALSGLMQLGLSSEGVSSLSGLGGLLLSNYADNQGDVSQALTSLGLDTNTNFPTKSAVSLNITTQSGSVVHLNLTRQSDGIAVELTTEGGKASDEEAAEIAKLGNAFQSALNGLSEKPPRMDVSGLTQFDSSLIKSVDLKTDLSRGDLSQQSLNFHADDKERWIGYQDNNFSLKMTSDTSNPSLVGTAAEQQAALNAWDSKFDKARRDGHGDSDQMAMLKTAFHALNKTQPKESSKASSPSAIQMGGDGKVQVRGLNDFSLSLTETEKAINPYRMDEKESFAYQASQSTQESTSHDGSLSVKQTLHTHLTASWYQALDPATPLSLNSSKNSQNYLYHTVDNEETNATTFNYNAKGLLTSIGNHTQVNNVETVRKYVLGELVDKTITPEKYERNNLLSMSKDK
;
A
#
# COMPACT_ATOMS: atom_id res chain seq x y z
N MET A 1 5.64 -13.42 -0.27
CA MET A 1 6.29 -12.86 -1.48
C MET A 1 6.43 -11.34 -1.34
N PHE A 2 7.26 -10.85 -0.41
CA PHE A 2 7.49 -9.41 -0.22
C PHE A 2 9.00 -9.17 -0.22
N GLY A 3 9.62 -9.24 -1.39
CA GLY A 3 11.05 -9.02 -1.56
C GLY A 3 11.30 -8.20 -2.81
N SER A 4 12.37 -7.40 -2.80
CA SER A 4 12.77 -6.50 -3.88
C SER A 4 13.35 -7.23 -5.10
N GLN A 5 13.79 -8.47 -4.95
CA GLN A 5 14.36 -9.28 -6.04
C GLN A 5 13.44 -10.45 -6.39
N THR A 6 12.52 -10.20 -7.31
CA THR A 6 11.70 -11.24 -7.94
C THR A 6 12.32 -11.67 -9.27
N ALA A 7 11.97 -12.88 -9.74
CA ALA A 7 12.43 -13.37 -11.05
C ALA A 7 12.03 -12.42 -12.20
N GLU A 8 10.87 -11.78 -12.09
CA GLU A 8 10.39 -10.78 -13.06
C GLU A 8 11.29 -9.54 -13.09
N ILE A 9 11.61 -8.94 -11.93
CA ILE A 9 12.54 -7.79 -11.88
C ILE A 9 13.94 -8.17 -12.38
N ALA A 10 14.41 -9.39 -12.07
CA ALA A 10 15.68 -9.89 -12.61
C ALA A 10 15.64 -10.04 -14.14
N ALA A 11 14.51 -10.49 -14.70
CA ALA A 11 14.30 -10.55 -16.14
C ALA A 11 14.29 -9.16 -16.79
N VAL A 12 13.65 -8.17 -16.17
CA VAL A 12 13.69 -6.77 -16.63
C VAL A 12 15.11 -6.22 -16.63
N TYR A 13 15.91 -6.47 -15.59
CA TYR A 13 17.33 -6.08 -15.60
C TYR A 13 18.20 -6.84 -16.60
N SER A 14 17.74 -8.00 -17.10
CA SER A 14 18.43 -8.71 -18.17
C SER A 14 18.21 -8.09 -19.57
N MET A 15 17.20 -7.22 -19.71
CA MET A 15 16.97 -6.42 -20.91
C MET A 15 18.10 -5.41 -21.07
N SER A 16 19.07 -5.70 -21.93
CA SER A 16 20.19 -4.80 -22.21
C SER A 16 19.78 -3.81 -23.32
N PRO A 17 19.71 -2.50 -23.04
CA PRO A 17 19.41 -1.48 -24.03
C PRO A 17 20.30 -1.56 -25.27
N THR A 18 21.58 -1.86 -25.11
CA THR A 18 22.53 -2.06 -26.23
C THR A 18 22.15 -3.25 -27.11
N LYS A 19 21.86 -4.41 -26.52
CA LYS A 19 21.43 -5.60 -27.28
C LYS A 19 20.11 -5.39 -28.01
N ILE A 20 19.13 -4.77 -27.34
CA ILE A 20 17.81 -4.47 -27.94
C ILE A 20 17.97 -3.45 -29.05
N SER A 21 18.80 -2.41 -28.89
CA SER A 21 19.04 -1.41 -29.93
C SER A 21 19.66 -2.02 -31.18
N ASP A 22 20.57 -2.99 -31.03
CA ASP A 22 21.17 -3.68 -32.17
C ASP A 22 20.20 -4.63 -32.87
N ALA A 23 19.27 -5.25 -32.13
CA ALA A 23 18.16 -6.02 -32.71
C ALA A 23 17.10 -5.13 -33.40
N ALA A 24 16.75 -3.99 -32.79
CA ALA A 24 15.74 -3.05 -33.28
C ALA A 24 16.19 -2.29 -34.55
N LYS A 25 17.50 -2.10 -34.76
CA LYS A 25 18.04 -1.66 -36.05
C LYS A 25 17.66 -2.60 -37.22
N ALA A 26 17.25 -3.83 -36.94
CA ALA A 26 16.76 -4.79 -37.93
C ALA A 26 15.23 -4.82 -38.11
N SER A 27 14.44 -4.18 -37.22
CA SER A 27 12.97 -4.17 -37.26
C SER A 27 12.41 -2.77 -36.97
N THR A 28 12.09 -1.99 -38.00
CA THR A 28 11.61 -0.61 -37.83
C THR A 28 10.11 -0.50 -37.61
N GLN A 29 9.72 0.00 -36.44
CA GLN A 29 8.89 1.21 -36.32
C GLN A 29 9.19 1.86 -34.96
N ALA A 30 10.19 2.75 -34.93
CA ALA A 30 10.43 3.58 -33.75
C ALA A 30 9.33 4.65 -33.69
N ASP A 31 8.49 4.61 -32.66
CA ASP A 31 7.52 5.67 -32.43
C ASP A 31 8.28 6.95 -32.05
N SER A 32 8.08 8.02 -32.83
CA SER A 32 8.74 9.31 -32.59
C SER A 32 8.42 9.90 -31.22
N ALA A 33 7.22 9.65 -30.68
CA ALA A 33 6.82 10.08 -29.35
C ALA A 33 7.56 9.28 -28.26
N LEU A 34 7.62 7.96 -28.43
CA LEU A 34 8.33 7.07 -27.50
C LEU A 34 9.84 7.37 -27.49
N SER A 35 10.41 7.66 -28.65
CA SER A 35 11.82 8.06 -28.80
C SER A 35 12.12 9.40 -28.10
N GLY A 36 11.20 10.37 -28.19
CA GLY A 36 11.31 11.65 -27.49
C GLY A 36 11.25 11.49 -25.97
N LEU A 37 10.35 10.63 -25.47
CA LEU A 37 10.26 10.30 -24.05
C LEU A 37 11.51 9.60 -23.53
N MET A 38 12.09 8.66 -24.29
CA MET A 38 13.36 8.03 -23.90
C MET A 38 14.52 9.04 -23.83
N GLN A 39 14.59 9.99 -24.75
CA GLN A 39 15.62 11.05 -24.71
C GLN A 39 15.48 11.91 -23.45
N LEU A 40 14.27 12.27 -23.07
CA LEU A 40 14.00 12.96 -21.80
C LEU A 40 14.41 12.09 -20.61
N GLY A 41 14.05 10.81 -20.62
CA GLY A 41 14.38 9.84 -19.59
C GLY A 41 15.89 9.71 -19.34
N LEU A 42 16.73 9.78 -20.39
CA LEU A 42 18.18 9.72 -20.26
C LEU A 42 18.78 10.86 -19.42
N SER A 43 18.08 11.98 -19.29
CA SER A 43 18.49 13.13 -18.46
C SER A 43 18.01 13.07 -17.00
N SER A 44 17.28 12.01 -16.63
CA SER A 44 16.65 11.85 -15.32
C SER A 44 17.09 10.57 -14.60
N GLU A 45 16.93 10.55 -13.27
CA GLU A 45 17.31 9.43 -12.40
C GLU A 45 16.09 8.66 -11.88
N GLY A 46 16.35 7.42 -11.47
CA GLY A 46 15.35 6.56 -10.84
C GLY A 46 14.17 6.22 -11.73
N VAL A 47 13.05 5.84 -11.10
CA VAL A 47 11.82 5.43 -11.80
C VAL A 47 11.24 6.55 -12.67
N SER A 48 11.54 7.82 -12.34
CA SER A 48 11.13 9.00 -13.12
C SER A 48 11.68 8.98 -14.56
N SER A 49 12.82 8.32 -14.78
CA SER A 49 13.41 8.13 -16.12
C SER A 49 12.58 7.28 -17.06
N LEU A 50 11.57 6.59 -16.52
CA LEU A 50 10.65 5.74 -17.26
C LEU A 50 9.27 6.42 -17.42
N SER A 51 9.13 7.66 -16.96
CA SER A 51 7.88 8.42 -17.01
C SER A 51 7.43 8.66 -18.45
N GLY A 52 6.13 8.49 -18.68
CA GLY A 52 5.47 8.62 -19.97
C GLY A 52 5.51 7.37 -20.85
N LEU A 53 6.55 6.53 -20.72
CA LEU A 53 6.78 5.41 -21.65
C LEU A 53 5.66 4.37 -21.60
N GLY A 54 5.40 3.81 -20.43
CA GLY A 54 4.35 2.80 -20.27
C GLY A 54 2.95 3.38 -20.39
N GLY A 55 2.72 4.61 -19.93
CA GLY A 55 1.44 5.30 -20.08
C GLY A 55 1.06 5.47 -21.55
N LEU A 56 2.00 5.90 -22.40
CA LEU A 56 1.81 6.01 -23.84
C LEU A 56 1.45 4.67 -24.47
N LEU A 57 2.23 3.62 -24.19
CA LEU A 57 2.02 2.29 -24.77
C LEU A 57 0.68 1.68 -24.38
N LEU A 58 0.32 1.74 -23.10
CA LEU A 58 -0.96 1.25 -22.62
C LEU A 58 -2.11 2.06 -23.23
N SER A 59 -2.02 3.39 -23.24
CA SER A 59 -3.08 4.24 -23.80
C SER A 59 -3.36 3.99 -25.29
N ASN A 60 -2.36 3.53 -26.04
CA ASN A 60 -2.47 3.19 -27.46
C ASN A 60 -2.85 1.71 -27.69
N TYR A 61 -2.97 0.90 -26.65
CA TYR A 61 -3.17 -0.55 -26.78
C TYR A 61 -4.50 -0.90 -27.49
N ALA A 62 -5.54 -0.08 -27.30
CA ALA A 62 -6.83 -0.25 -27.98
C ALA A 62 -6.70 -0.14 -29.52
N ASP A 63 -5.82 0.75 -30.00
CA ASP A 63 -5.61 0.97 -31.43
C ASP A 63 -4.51 0.05 -32.01
N ASN A 64 -3.54 -0.33 -31.18
CA ASN A 64 -2.42 -1.20 -31.58
C ASN A 64 -2.04 -2.19 -30.46
N GLN A 65 -2.56 -3.41 -30.57
CA GLN A 65 -2.22 -4.54 -29.68
C GLN A 65 -0.94 -5.29 -30.11
N GLY A 66 -0.16 -4.75 -31.03
CA GLY A 66 1.09 -5.37 -31.49
C GLY A 66 2.21 -5.25 -30.47
N ASP A 67 3.13 -6.21 -30.49
CA ASP A 67 4.33 -6.17 -29.64
C ASP A 67 5.21 -4.96 -30.00
N VAL A 68 5.75 -4.31 -28.98
CA VAL A 68 6.67 -3.18 -29.10
C VAL A 68 7.96 -3.52 -28.37
N SER A 69 9.10 -3.38 -29.03
CA SER A 69 10.41 -3.47 -28.38
C SER A 69 11.28 -2.34 -28.90
N GLN A 70 11.68 -1.43 -28.01
CA GLN A 70 12.50 -0.29 -28.37
C GLN A 70 13.51 0.02 -27.27
N ALA A 71 14.71 0.42 -27.67
CA ALA A 71 15.74 0.87 -26.75
C ALA A 71 16.47 2.09 -27.31
N LEU A 72 17.02 2.88 -26.40
CA LEU A 72 17.87 4.03 -26.68
C LEU A 72 19.13 3.93 -25.83
N THR A 73 20.28 3.85 -26.49
CA THR A 73 21.58 3.78 -25.81
C THR A 73 22.07 5.16 -25.39
N SER A 74 22.84 5.22 -24.31
CA SER A 74 23.54 6.44 -23.86
C SER A 74 24.84 6.72 -24.65
N LEU A 75 25.27 5.78 -25.50
CA LEU A 75 26.48 5.86 -26.32
C LEU A 75 26.33 6.93 -27.42
N GLY A 76 27.06 8.05 -27.27
CA GLY A 76 27.08 9.16 -28.24
C GLY A 76 26.33 10.41 -27.79
N LEU A 77 25.68 10.37 -26.64
CA LEU A 77 25.18 11.56 -25.95
C LEU A 77 26.29 12.08 -25.03
N ASP A 78 26.59 13.38 -25.10
CA ASP A 78 27.56 14.06 -24.23
C ASP A 78 26.98 14.28 -22.82
N THR A 79 26.39 13.21 -22.27
CA THR A 79 25.83 13.19 -20.93
C THR A 79 26.98 12.83 -19.99
N ASN A 80 27.65 13.85 -19.45
CA ASN A 80 28.59 13.73 -18.30
C ASN A 80 27.94 13.12 -17.02
N THR A 81 26.72 12.59 -17.12
CA THR A 81 25.91 12.04 -16.05
C THR A 81 25.95 10.51 -16.11
N ASN A 82 26.89 9.92 -15.37
CA ASN A 82 26.83 8.50 -15.06
C ASN A 82 25.89 8.31 -13.86
N PHE A 83 24.73 7.70 -14.09
CA PHE A 83 23.79 7.41 -13.01
C PHE A 83 24.15 6.08 -12.35
N PRO A 84 24.50 6.07 -11.05
CA PRO A 84 24.87 4.83 -10.35
C PRO A 84 23.66 3.93 -10.06
N THR A 85 22.44 4.41 -10.34
CA THR A 85 21.19 3.71 -10.08
C THR A 85 20.61 3.10 -11.35
N LYS A 86 20.06 1.89 -11.23
CA LYS A 86 19.26 1.21 -12.24
C LYS A 86 17.81 1.19 -11.81
N SER A 87 16.89 1.19 -12.77
CA SER A 87 15.45 1.08 -12.51
C SER A 87 14.85 -0.03 -13.35
N ALA A 88 13.92 -0.77 -12.79
CA ALA A 88 13.14 -1.80 -13.44
C ALA A 88 11.66 -1.64 -13.08
N VAL A 89 10.80 -1.75 -14.06
CA VAL A 89 9.34 -1.80 -13.90
C VAL A 89 8.81 -2.95 -14.71
N SER A 90 7.92 -3.74 -14.11
CA SER A 90 7.17 -4.80 -14.77
C SER A 90 5.69 -4.63 -14.42
N LEU A 91 4.83 -4.55 -15.43
CA LEU A 91 3.38 -4.53 -15.28
C LEU A 91 2.81 -5.68 -16.10
N ASN A 92 2.03 -6.55 -15.45
CA ASN A 92 1.30 -7.62 -16.11
C ASN A 92 -0.20 -7.36 -15.95
N ILE A 93 -0.95 -7.39 -17.04
CA ILE A 93 -2.40 -7.28 -17.04
C ILE A 93 -2.96 -8.55 -17.66
N THR A 94 -3.71 -9.33 -16.88
CA THR A 94 -4.37 -10.55 -17.35
C THR A 94 -5.84 -10.24 -17.61
N THR A 95 -6.33 -10.52 -18.80
CA THR A 95 -7.74 -10.35 -19.16
C THR A 95 -8.58 -11.57 -18.77
N GLN A 96 -9.90 -11.45 -18.80
CA GLN A 96 -10.81 -12.58 -18.55
C GLN A 96 -10.80 -13.59 -19.71
N SER A 97 -10.52 -13.16 -20.94
CA SER A 97 -10.33 -14.04 -22.09
C SER A 97 -9.03 -14.87 -22.04
N GLY A 98 -8.07 -14.47 -21.19
CA GLY A 98 -6.79 -15.17 -21.00
C GLY A 98 -5.60 -14.54 -21.73
N SER A 99 -5.79 -13.39 -22.39
CA SER A 99 -4.69 -12.57 -22.88
C SER A 99 -3.90 -11.97 -21.73
N VAL A 100 -2.57 -11.92 -21.86
CA VAL A 100 -1.68 -11.31 -20.87
C VAL A 100 -0.82 -10.26 -21.56
N VAL A 101 -0.96 -9.01 -21.12
CA VAL A 101 -0.12 -7.89 -21.57
C VAL A 101 1.02 -7.72 -20.59
N HIS A 102 2.25 -7.90 -21.06
CA HIS A 102 3.46 -7.66 -20.31
C HIS A 102 4.08 -6.33 -20.74
N LEU A 103 4.26 -5.41 -19.81
CA LEU A 103 4.97 -4.15 -20.03
C LEU A 103 6.20 -4.12 -19.13
N ASN A 104 7.39 -4.12 -19.75
CA ASN A 104 8.66 -4.07 -19.07
C ASN A 104 9.43 -2.79 -19.45
N LEU A 105 9.92 -2.07 -18.46
CA LEU A 105 10.70 -0.84 -18.64
C LEU A 105 11.97 -0.94 -17.81
N THR A 106 13.11 -0.57 -18.40
CA THR A 106 14.36 -0.48 -17.65
C THR A 106 15.20 0.73 -18.02
N ARG A 107 15.83 1.30 -16.99
CA ARG A 107 16.93 2.26 -17.12
C ARG A 107 18.18 1.59 -16.54
N GLN A 108 19.19 1.42 -17.37
CA GLN A 108 20.51 0.89 -16.98
C GLN A 108 21.60 1.86 -17.40
N SER A 109 22.85 1.67 -16.97
CA SER A 109 23.96 2.57 -17.33
C SER A 109 24.12 2.78 -18.84
N ASP A 110 23.80 1.77 -19.66
CA ASP A 110 23.96 1.77 -21.11
C ASP A 110 22.73 2.30 -21.87
N GLY A 111 21.62 2.64 -21.21
CA GLY A 111 20.47 3.25 -21.86
C GLY A 111 19.12 3.04 -21.18
N ILE A 112 18.06 3.22 -21.96
CA ILE A 112 16.67 2.90 -21.61
C ILE A 112 16.16 1.84 -22.58
N ALA A 113 15.38 0.87 -22.09
CA ALA A 113 14.67 -0.08 -22.91
C ALA A 113 13.21 -0.22 -22.44
N VAL A 114 12.34 -0.48 -23.40
CA VAL A 114 10.92 -0.75 -23.21
C VAL A 114 10.50 -1.92 -24.08
N GLU A 115 9.68 -2.78 -23.49
CA GLU A 115 9.05 -3.90 -24.17
C GLU A 115 7.59 -4.00 -23.74
N LEU A 116 6.69 -4.10 -24.71
CA LEU A 116 5.29 -4.47 -24.52
C LEU A 116 5.04 -5.72 -25.35
N THR A 117 4.63 -6.82 -24.72
CA THR A 117 4.31 -8.07 -25.41
C THR A 117 2.94 -8.58 -24.99
N THR A 118 2.26 -9.28 -25.89
CA THR A 118 0.98 -9.93 -25.59
C THR A 118 1.08 -11.45 -25.73
N GLU A 119 0.77 -12.18 -24.66
CA GLU A 119 0.63 -13.63 -24.64
C GLU A 119 -0.85 -14.05 -24.60
N GLY A 120 -1.17 -15.31 -24.93
CA GLY A 120 -2.53 -15.85 -24.81
C GLY A 120 -3.51 -15.45 -25.92
N GLY A 121 -3.07 -14.67 -26.91
CA GLY A 121 -3.89 -14.18 -28.03
C GLY A 121 -4.27 -12.71 -27.86
N LYS A 122 -5.00 -12.16 -28.83
CA LYS A 122 -5.44 -10.76 -28.79
C LYS A 122 -6.57 -10.56 -27.78
N ALA A 123 -6.50 -9.47 -27.04
CA ALA A 123 -7.59 -9.02 -26.18
C ALA A 123 -8.80 -8.61 -27.04
N SER A 124 -10.02 -8.76 -26.51
CA SER A 124 -11.21 -8.20 -27.16
C SER A 124 -11.12 -6.67 -27.24
N ASP A 125 -11.95 -6.05 -28.09
CA ASP A 125 -11.96 -4.59 -28.21
C ASP A 125 -12.32 -3.92 -26.87
N GLU A 126 -13.23 -4.52 -26.08
CA GLU A 126 -13.59 -4.05 -24.74
C GLU A 126 -12.44 -4.24 -23.74
N GLU A 127 -11.78 -5.39 -23.75
CA GLU A 127 -10.62 -5.67 -22.88
C GLU A 127 -9.46 -4.72 -23.20
N ALA A 128 -9.19 -4.49 -24.49
CA ALA A 128 -8.14 -3.58 -24.94
C ALA A 128 -8.44 -2.13 -24.57
N ALA A 129 -9.71 -1.70 -24.66
CA ALA A 129 -10.14 -0.38 -24.19
C ALA A 129 -10.00 -0.25 -22.66
N GLU A 130 -10.24 -1.32 -21.91
CA GLU A 130 -10.06 -1.32 -20.45
C GLU A 130 -8.58 -1.27 -20.05
N ILE A 131 -7.71 -2.00 -20.75
CA ILE A 131 -6.25 -1.91 -20.62
C ILE A 131 -5.77 -0.47 -20.89
N ALA A 132 -6.31 0.18 -21.93
CA ALA A 132 -5.92 1.55 -22.27
C ALA A 132 -6.21 2.57 -21.15
N LYS A 133 -7.31 2.38 -20.40
CA LYS A 133 -7.64 3.23 -19.24
C LYS A 133 -6.61 3.12 -18.12
N LEU A 134 -5.94 1.96 -17.99
CA LEU A 134 -4.90 1.74 -16.97
C LEU A 134 -3.62 2.53 -17.24
N GLY A 135 -3.40 3.05 -18.47
CA GLY A 135 -2.19 3.81 -18.81
C GLY A 135 -1.96 5.03 -17.91
N ASN A 136 -3.01 5.81 -17.63
CA ASN A 136 -2.90 6.95 -16.72
C ASN A 136 -2.68 6.52 -15.27
N ALA A 137 -3.34 5.45 -14.84
CA ALA A 137 -3.18 4.92 -13.48
C ALA A 137 -1.76 4.40 -13.23
N PHE A 138 -1.20 3.67 -14.20
CA PHE A 138 0.20 3.23 -14.20
C PHE A 138 1.14 4.42 -14.11
N GLN A 139 0.89 5.46 -14.92
CA GLN A 139 1.71 6.66 -14.92
C GLN A 139 1.67 7.41 -13.58
N SER A 140 0.50 7.52 -12.96
CA SER A 140 0.36 8.09 -11.62
C SER A 140 1.17 7.32 -10.58
N ALA A 141 1.15 5.99 -10.62
CA ALA A 141 1.94 5.16 -9.71
C ALA A 141 3.45 5.43 -9.84
N LEU A 142 3.99 5.48 -11.06
CA LEU A 142 5.42 5.77 -11.29
C LEU A 142 5.81 7.19 -10.89
N ASN A 143 4.94 8.17 -11.20
CA ASN A 143 5.16 9.55 -10.81
C ASN A 143 5.20 9.69 -9.28
N GLY A 144 4.24 9.09 -8.58
CA GLY A 144 4.17 9.11 -7.12
C GLY A 144 5.45 8.53 -6.48
N LEU A 145 5.94 7.39 -6.96
CA LEU A 145 7.18 6.78 -6.45
C LEU A 145 8.43 7.66 -6.64
N SER A 146 8.38 8.55 -7.63
CA SER A 146 9.48 9.46 -7.98
C SER A 146 9.47 10.78 -7.19
N GLU A 147 8.43 11.03 -6.41
CA GLU A 147 8.31 12.24 -5.60
C GLU A 147 9.24 12.22 -4.39
N LYS A 148 9.40 13.39 -3.76
CA LYS A 148 10.20 13.58 -2.54
C LYS A 148 9.35 14.30 -1.49
N PRO A 149 8.77 13.61 -0.49
CA PRO A 149 8.85 12.16 -0.27
C PRO A 149 8.06 11.32 -1.31
N PRO A 150 8.37 10.03 -1.48
CA PRO A 150 7.61 9.13 -2.36
C PRO A 150 6.15 8.99 -1.94
N ARG A 151 5.26 8.74 -2.91
CA ARG A 151 3.84 8.44 -2.71
C ARG A 151 3.42 7.17 -3.46
N MET A 152 2.56 6.35 -2.87
CA MET A 152 1.98 5.17 -3.54
C MET A 152 0.64 5.50 -4.20
N ASP A 153 0.65 6.09 -5.39
CA ASP A 153 -0.59 6.38 -6.12
C ASP A 153 -1.03 5.20 -7.01
N VAL A 154 -1.41 4.08 -6.37
CA VAL A 154 -1.90 2.88 -7.06
C VAL A 154 -3.43 2.82 -7.14
N SER A 155 -4.11 3.90 -6.73
CA SER A 155 -5.57 3.93 -6.59
C SER A 155 -6.31 3.71 -7.92
N GLY A 156 -5.74 4.13 -9.04
CA GLY A 156 -6.31 3.89 -10.37
C GLY A 156 -6.12 2.45 -10.85
N LEU A 157 -5.12 1.73 -10.33
CA LEU A 157 -4.82 0.35 -10.72
C LEU A 157 -5.78 -0.67 -10.10
N THR A 158 -6.63 -0.24 -9.15
CA THR A 158 -7.69 -1.08 -8.54
C THR A 158 -9.07 -0.84 -9.14
N GLN A 159 -9.18 0.05 -10.14
CA GLN A 159 -10.44 0.58 -10.66
C GLN A 159 -10.89 -0.02 -12.00
N PHE A 160 -10.27 -1.11 -12.44
CA PHE A 160 -10.65 -1.81 -13.66
C PHE A 160 -11.98 -2.55 -13.51
N ASP A 161 -12.66 -2.79 -14.63
CA ASP A 161 -13.80 -3.70 -14.71
C ASP A 161 -13.33 -5.16 -14.55
N SER A 162 -13.65 -5.77 -13.40
CA SER A 162 -13.26 -7.15 -13.09
C SER A 162 -13.94 -8.20 -13.98
N SER A 163 -14.92 -7.81 -14.81
CA SER A 163 -15.51 -8.68 -15.83
C SER A 163 -14.74 -8.69 -17.16
N LEU A 164 -13.79 -7.77 -17.33
CA LEU A 164 -12.89 -7.67 -18.48
C LEU A 164 -11.44 -7.99 -18.10
N ILE A 165 -11.00 -7.49 -16.95
CA ILE A 165 -9.64 -7.69 -16.44
C ILE A 165 -9.70 -8.65 -15.25
N LYS A 166 -8.90 -9.71 -15.34
CA LYS A 166 -8.77 -10.73 -14.32
C LYS A 166 -7.80 -10.29 -13.22
N SER A 167 -6.63 -9.75 -13.57
CA SER A 167 -5.67 -9.25 -12.59
C SER A 167 -4.76 -8.16 -13.15
N VAL A 168 -4.24 -7.33 -12.25
CA VAL A 168 -3.19 -6.34 -12.51
C VAL A 168 -2.08 -6.52 -11.50
N ASP A 169 -0.86 -6.77 -11.99
CA ASP A 169 0.34 -6.98 -11.19
C ASP A 169 1.39 -5.93 -11.56
N LEU A 170 1.82 -5.09 -10.60
CA LEU A 170 2.86 -4.08 -10.80
C LEU A 170 4.04 -4.35 -9.88
N LYS A 171 5.24 -4.37 -10.45
CA LYS A 171 6.50 -4.44 -9.72
C LYS A 171 7.43 -3.33 -10.16
N THR A 172 8.07 -2.68 -9.19
CA THR A 172 9.10 -1.67 -9.45
C THR A 172 10.29 -1.92 -8.55
N ASP A 173 11.49 -1.66 -9.09
CA ASP A 173 12.72 -1.64 -8.32
C ASP A 173 13.61 -0.48 -8.78
N LEU A 174 14.19 0.20 -7.79
CA LEU A 174 15.26 1.17 -7.95
C LEU A 174 16.46 0.63 -7.20
N SER A 175 17.51 0.25 -7.91
CA SER A 175 18.71 -0.35 -7.32
C SER A 175 19.94 0.53 -7.51
N ARG A 176 20.86 0.48 -6.55
CA ARG A 176 22.23 1.03 -6.65
C ARG A 176 23.21 -0.13 -6.51
N GLY A 177 23.85 -0.52 -7.62
CA GLY A 177 24.55 -1.80 -7.66
C GLY A 177 23.56 -2.95 -7.45
N ASP A 178 23.87 -3.86 -6.53
CA ASP A 178 22.99 -5.00 -6.17
C ASP A 178 22.02 -4.68 -5.01
N LEU A 179 22.07 -3.45 -4.49
CA LEU A 179 21.24 -3.02 -3.35
C LEU A 179 20.00 -2.26 -3.82
N SER A 180 18.83 -2.87 -3.67
CA SER A 180 17.54 -2.22 -3.85
C SER A 180 17.39 -1.07 -2.85
N GLN A 181 17.16 0.14 -3.38
CA GLN A 181 16.94 1.38 -2.62
C GLN A 181 15.46 1.66 -2.40
N GLN A 182 14.62 1.21 -3.32
CA GLN A 182 13.17 1.33 -3.26
C GLN A 182 12.56 0.20 -4.09
N SER A 183 11.54 -0.47 -3.55
CA SER A 183 10.78 -1.49 -4.26
C SER A 183 9.29 -1.39 -3.95
N LEU A 184 8.48 -1.70 -4.96
CA LEU A 184 7.03 -1.83 -4.87
C LEU A 184 6.63 -3.15 -5.52
N ASN A 185 5.78 -3.92 -4.86
CA ASN A 185 5.04 -5.03 -5.44
C ASN A 185 3.56 -4.79 -5.15
N PHE A 186 2.72 -4.83 -6.18
CA PHE A 186 1.29 -4.59 -6.10
C PHE A 186 0.55 -5.64 -6.91
N HIS A 187 -0.61 -6.05 -6.41
CA HIS A 187 -1.54 -6.94 -7.08
C HIS A 187 -2.97 -6.52 -6.79
N ALA A 188 -3.83 -6.65 -7.80
CA ALA A 188 -5.27 -6.54 -7.65
C ALA A 188 -5.98 -7.52 -8.58
N ASP A 189 -6.87 -8.34 -8.01
CA ASP A 189 -7.83 -9.16 -8.74
C ASP A 189 -9.23 -9.08 -8.09
N ASP A 190 -10.12 -10.04 -8.41
CA ASP A 190 -11.48 -10.09 -7.87
C ASP A 190 -11.57 -10.69 -6.45
N LYS A 191 -10.50 -11.30 -5.94
CA LYS A 191 -10.45 -12.00 -4.65
C LYS A 191 -9.56 -11.33 -3.63
N GLU A 192 -8.44 -10.76 -4.05
CA GLU A 192 -7.48 -10.11 -3.18
C GLU A 192 -6.82 -8.91 -3.84
N ARG A 193 -6.41 -7.99 -2.98
CA ARG A 193 -5.55 -6.88 -3.34
C ARG A 193 -4.44 -6.82 -2.32
N TRP A 194 -3.21 -6.66 -2.77
CA TRP A 194 -2.09 -6.51 -1.85
C TRP A 194 -1.03 -5.57 -2.38
N ILE A 195 -0.28 -5.01 -1.45
CA ILE A 195 0.82 -4.11 -1.73
C ILE A 195 1.96 -4.38 -0.75
N GLY A 196 3.18 -4.33 -1.25
CA GLY A 196 4.40 -4.38 -0.48
C GLY A 196 5.33 -3.29 -0.96
N TYR A 197 5.71 -2.37 -0.09
CA TYR A 197 6.67 -1.31 -0.35
C TYR A 197 7.84 -1.42 0.62
N GLN A 198 9.04 -1.10 0.15
CA GLN A 198 10.21 -0.96 1.00
C GLN A 198 11.19 0.06 0.41
N ASP A 199 11.74 0.92 1.27
CA ASP A 199 12.91 1.74 0.98
C ASP A 199 13.89 1.73 2.18
N ASN A 200 14.85 2.65 2.18
CA ASN A 200 15.83 2.78 3.25
C ASN A 200 15.23 3.25 4.60
N ASN A 201 14.07 3.89 4.57
CA ASN A 201 13.44 4.52 5.73
C ASN A 201 12.35 3.64 6.35
N PHE A 202 11.64 2.82 5.56
CA PHE A 202 10.58 1.97 6.08
C PHE A 202 10.15 0.85 5.13
N SER A 203 9.32 -0.05 5.67
CA SER A 203 8.59 -1.05 4.91
C SER A 203 7.09 -1.02 5.24
N LEU A 204 6.26 -1.26 4.23
CA LEU A 204 4.82 -1.36 4.36
C LEU A 204 4.33 -2.62 3.65
N LYS A 205 3.47 -3.39 4.30
CA LYS A 205 2.77 -4.53 3.70
C LYS A 205 1.29 -4.40 4.00
N MET A 206 0.43 -4.69 3.03
CA MET A 206 -1.00 -4.69 3.22
C MET A 206 -1.70 -5.65 2.28
N THR A 207 -2.75 -6.29 2.77
CA THR A 207 -3.64 -7.18 2.04
C THR A 207 -5.09 -6.79 2.31
N SER A 208 -5.96 -6.92 1.32
CA SER A 208 -7.42 -6.72 1.41
C SER A 208 -8.09 -7.88 0.69
N ASP A 209 -9.01 -8.57 1.36
CA ASP A 209 -9.81 -9.66 0.82
C ASP A 209 -11.08 -9.11 0.15
N THR A 210 -11.13 -9.18 -1.18
CA THR A 210 -12.29 -8.73 -1.98
C THR A 210 -13.22 -9.88 -2.37
N SER A 211 -12.94 -11.11 -1.94
CA SER A 211 -13.69 -12.31 -2.33
C SER A 211 -15.12 -12.34 -1.80
N ASN A 212 -15.42 -11.52 -0.78
CA ASN A 212 -16.73 -11.42 -0.13
C ASN A 212 -17.40 -10.06 -0.39
N PRO A 213 -17.89 -9.79 -1.61
CA PRO A 213 -18.47 -8.48 -1.96
C PRO A 213 -19.74 -8.13 -1.16
N SER A 214 -20.37 -9.10 -0.50
CA SER A 214 -21.49 -8.87 0.42
C SER A 214 -21.10 -8.15 1.70
N LEU A 215 -19.82 -8.17 2.09
CA LEU A 215 -19.29 -7.46 3.26
C LEU A 215 -19.01 -5.98 2.96
N VAL A 216 -18.93 -5.62 1.69
CA VAL A 216 -18.61 -4.27 1.24
C VAL A 216 -19.81 -3.35 1.42
N GLY A 217 -19.62 -2.24 2.14
CA GLY A 217 -20.67 -1.25 2.34
C GLY A 217 -20.96 -0.39 1.11
N THR A 218 -22.00 0.43 1.20
CA THR A 218 -22.24 1.53 0.26
C THR A 218 -21.04 2.47 0.22
N ALA A 219 -20.92 3.28 -0.83
CA ALA A 219 -19.82 4.25 -0.95
C ALA A 219 -19.72 5.20 0.27
N ALA A 220 -20.85 5.58 0.86
CA ALA A 220 -20.88 6.41 2.07
C ALA A 220 -20.40 5.65 3.32
N GLU A 221 -20.79 4.39 3.47
CA GLU A 221 -20.33 3.52 4.57
C GLU A 221 -18.83 3.22 4.46
N GLN A 222 -18.34 2.93 3.24
CA GLN A 222 -16.92 2.78 2.96
C GLN A 222 -16.16 4.04 3.35
N GLN A 223 -16.60 5.22 2.89
CA GLN A 223 -15.91 6.47 3.20
C GLN A 223 -15.89 6.77 4.70
N ALA A 224 -16.99 6.50 5.41
CA ALA A 224 -17.03 6.66 6.86
C ALA A 224 -16.06 5.70 7.57
N ALA A 225 -15.99 4.44 7.13
CA ALA A 225 -15.05 3.46 7.67
C ALA A 225 -13.60 3.81 7.36
N LEU A 226 -13.29 4.27 6.15
CA LEU A 226 -11.96 4.77 5.77
C LEU A 226 -11.54 5.95 6.66
N ASN A 227 -12.42 6.93 6.89
CA ASN A 227 -12.13 8.08 7.76
C ASN A 227 -11.91 7.66 9.24
N ALA A 228 -12.64 6.63 9.71
CA ALA A 228 -12.46 6.10 11.05
C ALA A 228 -11.08 5.42 11.20
N TRP A 229 -10.63 4.69 10.17
CA TRP A 229 -9.28 4.14 10.12
C TRP A 229 -8.20 5.22 10.00
N ASP A 230 -8.41 6.26 9.18
CA ASP A 230 -7.50 7.39 9.10
C ASP A 230 -7.28 8.05 10.47
N SER A 231 -8.34 8.17 11.27
CA SER A 231 -8.27 8.71 12.63
C SER A 231 -7.49 7.79 13.58
N LYS A 232 -7.61 6.46 13.45
CA LYS A 232 -6.82 5.48 14.21
C LYS A 232 -5.34 5.54 13.84
N PHE A 233 -5.04 5.63 12.54
CA PHE A 233 -3.68 5.80 12.03
C PHE A 233 -3.04 7.10 12.54
N ASP A 234 -3.77 8.21 12.52
CA ASP A 234 -3.28 9.48 13.08
C ASP A 234 -3.06 9.42 14.59
N LYS A 235 -3.92 8.70 15.32
CA LYS A 235 -3.72 8.48 16.76
C LYS A 235 -2.45 7.67 16.99
N ALA A 236 -2.30 6.52 16.34
CA ALA A 236 -1.10 5.69 16.46
C ALA A 236 0.18 6.46 16.13
N ARG A 237 0.17 7.25 15.04
CA ARG A 237 1.29 8.12 14.69
C ARG A 237 1.64 9.12 15.78
N ARG A 238 0.64 9.79 16.37
CA ARG A 238 0.88 10.75 17.47
C ARG A 238 1.41 10.06 18.72
N ASP A 239 0.80 8.95 19.11
CA ASP A 239 1.15 8.24 20.33
C ASP A 239 2.53 7.56 20.25
N GLY A 240 2.96 7.16 19.06
CA GLY A 240 4.26 6.55 18.81
C GLY A 240 5.30 7.47 18.17
N HIS A 241 5.00 8.74 17.95
CA HIS A 241 5.88 9.69 17.25
C HIS A 241 6.35 9.23 15.85
N GLY A 242 5.48 8.52 15.12
CA GLY A 242 5.78 8.06 13.75
C GLY A 242 5.85 9.20 12.72
N ASP A 243 6.52 8.93 11.61
CA ASP A 243 6.71 9.87 10.50
C ASP A 243 5.38 10.18 9.78
N SER A 244 5.13 11.47 9.52
CA SER A 244 3.86 11.91 8.91
C SER A 244 3.73 11.53 7.44
N ASP A 245 4.82 11.54 6.69
CA ASP A 245 4.81 11.26 5.25
C ASP A 245 4.63 9.75 5.03
N GLN A 246 5.28 8.93 5.84
CA GLN A 246 5.10 7.47 5.83
C GLN A 246 3.67 7.08 6.23
N MET A 247 3.10 7.75 7.23
CA MET A 247 1.71 7.54 7.64
C MET A 247 0.73 7.98 6.54
N ALA A 248 1.01 9.08 5.82
CA ALA A 248 0.23 9.47 4.66
C ALA A 248 0.29 8.40 3.56
N MET A 249 1.47 7.80 3.32
CA MET A 249 1.63 6.70 2.36
C MET A 249 0.81 5.46 2.74
N LEU A 250 0.82 5.08 4.03
CA LEU A 250 -0.04 4.02 4.56
C LEU A 250 -1.51 4.29 4.24
N LYS A 251 -1.99 5.52 4.51
CA LYS A 251 -3.38 5.91 4.24
C LYS A 251 -3.73 5.81 2.76
N THR A 252 -2.86 6.31 1.87
CA THR A 252 -3.11 6.24 0.42
C THR A 252 -3.23 4.80 -0.05
N ALA A 253 -2.33 3.91 0.37
CA ALA A 253 -2.45 2.48 0.05
C ALA A 253 -3.71 1.86 0.68
N PHE A 254 -4.01 2.17 1.94
CA PHE A 254 -5.19 1.66 2.62
C PHE A 254 -6.47 1.99 1.86
N HIS A 255 -6.63 3.24 1.43
CA HIS A 255 -7.75 3.68 0.60
C HIS A 255 -7.75 2.99 -0.76
N ALA A 256 -6.60 2.87 -1.44
CA ALA A 256 -6.51 2.23 -2.74
C ALA A 256 -6.96 0.76 -2.72
N LEU A 257 -6.58 0.01 -1.68
CA LEU A 257 -6.91 -1.41 -1.55
C LEU A 257 -8.35 -1.65 -1.09
N ASN A 258 -8.87 -0.81 -0.19
CA ASN A 258 -10.19 -1.03 0.45
C ASN A 258 -11.36 -0.27 -0.20
N LYS A 259 -11.10 0.66 -1.12
CA LYS A 259 -12.16 1.32 -1.89
C LYS A 259 -12.59 0.44 -3.05
N THR A 260 -13.88 0.17 -3.16
CA THR A 260 -14.43 -0.55 -4.32
C THR A 260 -15.10 0.43 -5.27
N GLN A 261 -15.11 0.10 -6.56
CA GLN A 261 -16.00 0.79 -7.49
C GLN A 261 -17.44 0.61 -7.00
N PRO A 262 -18.27 1.67 -6.99
CA PRO A 262 -19.70 1.48 -6.88
C PRO A 262 -20.14 0.79 -8.18
N LYS A 263 -20.23 -0.55 -8.20
CA LYS A 263 -21.12 -1.23 -9.16
C LYS A 263 -22.46 -0.58 -8.95
N GLU A 264 -22.96 0.16 -9.95
CA GLU A 264 -24.16 1.01 -9.88
C GLU A 264 -25.07 0.60 -8.72
N SER A 265 -24.78 1.20 -7.56
CA SER A 265 -25.38 0.72 -6.34
C SER A 265 -26.83 1.14 -6.43
N SER A 266 -27.71 0.15 -6.35
CA SER A 266 -29.14 0.32 -6.17
C SER A 266 -29.38 1.53 -5.26
N LYS A 267 -30.05 2.55 -5.81
CA LYS A 267 -30.39 3.83 -5.17
C LYS A 267 -30.51 3.72 -3.65
N ALA A 268 -29.47 4.11 -2.92
CA ALA A 268 -29.52 4.20 -1.47
C ALA A 268 -30.30 5.45 -1.07
N SER A 269 -31.38 5.25 -0.33
CA SER A 269 -32.16 6.33 0.28
C SER A 269 -31.62 6.60 1.69
N SER A 270 -31.17 7.83 1.93
CA SER A 270 -30.91 8.46 3.24
C SER A 270 -29.65 8.07 4.06
N PRO A 271 -29.03 9.03 4.77
CA PRO A 271 -27.84 8.82 5.58
C PRO A 271 -28.22 8.50 7.04
N SER A 272 -28.04 7.24 7.45
CA SER A 272 -27.96 6.84 8.87
C SER A 272 -27.14 5.55 8.92
N ALA A 273 -26.07 5.55 9.71
CA ALA A 273 -25.35 4.33 10.04
C ALA A 273 -26.35 3.30 10.59
N ILE A 274 -26.31 2.08 10.04
CA ILE A 274 -27.28 1.00 10.26
C ILE A 274 -28.62 1.27 9.54
N GLN A 275 -28.67 0.99 8.24
CA GLN A 275 -29.92 0.73 7.55
C GLN A 275 -30.15 -0.77 7.41
N MET A 276 -31.36 -1.20 7.79
CA MET A 276 -31.89 -2.51 7.46
C MET A 276 -31.92 -2.64 5.93
N GLY A 277 -31.26 -3.66 5.39
CA GLY A 277 -31.51 -4.08 4.00
C GLY A 277 -33.00 -4.36 3.79
N GLY A 278 -33.47 -4.38 2.54
CA GLY A 278 -34.87 -4.72 2.21
C GLY A 278 -35.35 -6.10 2.70
N ASP A 279 -34.45 -6.88 3.31
CA ASP A 279 -34.63 -8.16 3.97
C ASP A 279 -34.54 -8.10 5.52
N GLY A 280 -34.44 -6.91 6.13
CA GLY A 280 -34.42 -6.73 7.60
C GLY A 280 -33.08 -7.06 8.28
N LYS A 281 -32.01 -7.32 7.50
CA LYS A 281 -30.67 -7.60 8.04
C LYS A 281 -29.89 -6.30 8.23
N VAL A 282 -29.40 -6.07 9.45
CA VAL A 282 -28.21 -5.23 9.65
C VAL A 282 -27.04 -5.99 9.04
N GLN A 283 -26.12 -5.33 8.35
CA GLN A 283 -24.92 -5.97 7.82
C GLN A 283 -23.72 -5.20 8.35
N VAL A 284 -22.65 -5.92 8.67
CA VAL A 284 -21.37 -5.35 9.13
C VAL A 284 -20.65 -4.77 7.92
N ARG A 285 -21.26 -3.74 7.35
CA ARG A 285 -20.87 -3.12 6.09
C ARG A 285 -19.85 -2.03 6.38
N GLY A 286 -18.73 -2.06 5.68
CA GLY A 286 -17.73 -1.02 5.79
C GLY A 286 -16.65 -1.22 4.77
N LEU A 287 -15.63 -2.01 5.13
CA LEU A 287 -14.49 -2.33 4.29
C LEU A 287 -14.35 -3.83 4.15
N ASN A 288 -13.55 -4.24 3.16
CA ASN A 288 -13.02 -5.59 3.08
C ASN A 288 -12.30 -5.99 4.38
N ASP A 289 -12.17 -7.30 4.61
CA ASP A 289 -11.23 -7.79 5.60
C ASP A 289 -9.80 -7.50 5.12
N PHE A 290 -8.92 -7.12 6.04
CA PHE A 290 -7.59 -6.66 5.67
C PHE A 290 -6.57 -6.95 6.76
N SER A 291 -5.30 -6.88 6.39
CA SER A 291 -4.15 -6.87 7.30
C SER A 291 -3.11 -5.90 6.79
N LEU A 292 -2.46 -5.15 7.68
CA LEU A 292 -1.38 -4.24 7.34
C LEU A 292 -0.28 -4.23 8.40
N SER A 293 0.93 -3.93 7.96
CA SER A 293 2.07 -3.60 8.83
C SER A 293 2.93 -2.51 8.22
N LEU A 294 3.30 -1.53 9.04
CA LEU A 294 4.25 -0.46 8.76
C LEU A 294 5.39 -0.56 9.77
N THR A 295 6.64 -0.57 9.29
CA THR A 295 7.83 -0.63 10.15
C THR A 295 8.86 0.35 9.63
N GLU A 296 9.22 1.33 10.45
CA GLU A 296 10.32 2.27 10.18
C GLU A 296 11.67 1.61 10.46
N THR A 297 12.69 2.02 9.71
CA THR A 297 14.08 1.65 9.96
C THR A 297 14.55 2.27 11.27
N GLU A 298 15.03 1.44 12.19
CA GLU A 298 15.51 1.90 13.50
C GLU A 298 16.71 2.86 13.37
N LYS A 299 16.74 3.93 14.16
CA LYS A 299 17.82 4.92 14.18
C LYS A 299 18.51 4.96 15.53
N ALA A 300 19.80 4.63 15.55
CA ALA A 300 20.65 4.78 16.73
C ALA A 300 21.29 6.19 16.75
N ILE A 301 20.51 7.21 17.14
CA ILE A 301 20.97 8.61 17.11
C ILE A 301 21.84 9.00 18.32
N ASN A 302 21.85 8.17 19.37
CA ASN A 302 22.61 8.45 20.59
C ASN A 302 23.88 7.58 20.68
N PRO A 303 25.06 8.11 20.31
CA PRO A 303 26.29 7.32 20.37
C PRO A 303 26.76 7.01 21.81
N TYR A 304 26.18 7.64 22.83
CA TYR A 304 26.45 7.31 24.23
C TYR A 304 25.61 6.11 24.73
N ARG A 305 24.46 5.82 24.09
CA ARG A 305 23.57 4.68 24.37
C ARG A 305 23.10 4.01 23.09
N MET A 306 23.94 3.12 22.58
CA MET A 306 23.67 2.39 21.33
C MET A 306 22.54 1.35 21.47
N ASP A 307 22.16 1.02 22.69
CA ASP A 307 21.01 0.17 23.01
C ASP A 307 19.66 0.90 22.89
N GLU A 308 19.66 2.23 22.94
CA GLU A 308 18.49 3.08 22.73
C GLU A 308 18.36 3.46 21.26
N LYS A 309 17.23 3.10 20.64
CA LYS A 309 16.97 3.36 19.22
C LYS A 309 15.65 4.09 19.06
N GLU A 310 15.57 4.96 18.08
CA GLU A 310 14.27 5.42 17.59
C GLU A 310 13.67 4.35 16.70
N SER A 311 12.40 4.04 16.92
CA SER A 311 11.67 3.05 16.13
C SER A 311 10.18 3.36 16.14
N PHE A 312 9.50 2.96 15.07
CA PHE A 312 8.04 2.98 15.00
C PHE A 312 7.58 1.78 14.18
N ALA A 313 6.66 1.02 14.73
CA ALA A 313 6.01 -0.10 14.06
C ALA A 313 4.53 -0.10 14.41
N TYR A 314 3.69 -0.24 13.38
CA TYR A 314 2.25 -0.29 13.53
C TYR A 314 1.64 -1.42 12.70
N GLN A 315 0.77 -2.20 13.32
CA GLN A 315 0.03 -3.28 12.68
C GLN A 315 -1.47 -3.04 12.89
N ALA A 316 -2.26 -3.38 11.88
CA ALA A 316 -3.72 -3.40 12.03
C ALA A 316 -4.34 -4.49 11.17
N SER A 317 -5.43 -5.08 11.63
CA SER A 317 -6.21 -6.02 10.84
C SER A 317 -7.70 -5.94 11.18
N GLN A 318 -8.51 -6.37 10.21
CA GLN A 318 -9.94 -6.58 10.33
C GLN A 318 -10.26 -7.96 9.74
N SER A 319 -11.03 -8.74 10.48
CA SER A 319 -11.55 -10.03 10.01
C SER A 319 -13.02 -10.19 10.36
N THR A 320 -13.76 -10.86 9.50
CA THR A 320 -15.19 -11.09 9.63
C THR A 320 -15.48 -12.59 9.57
N GLN A 321 -16.29 -13.07 10.50
CA GLN A 321 -16.66 -14.47 10.65
C GLN A 321 -18.17 -14.58 10.68
N GLU A 322 -18.74 -15.38 9.79
CA GLU A 322 -20.16 -15.69 9.77
C GLU A 322 -20.38 -17.12 10.24
N SER A 323 -21.41 -17.32 11.07
CA SER A 323 -21.81 -18.65 11.56
C SER A 323 -23.32 -18.78 11.51
N THR A 324 -23.81 -19.89 10.96
CA THR A 324 -25.25 -20.19 10.89
C THR A 324 -25.54 -21.41 11.74
N SER A 325 -26.49 -21.27 12.66
CA SER A 325 -26.97 -22.35 13.53
C SER A 325 -27.94 -23.27 12.79
N HIS A 326 -28.17 -24.47 13.34
CA HIS A 326 -29.11 -25.44 12.78
C HIS A 326 -30.56 -24.93 12.71
N ASP A 327 -30.95 -24.02 13.61
CA ASP A 327 -32.27 -23.38 13.62
C ASP A 327 -32.42 -22.25 12.59
N GLY A 328 -31.36 -21.95 11.84
CA GLY A 328 -31.31 -20.86 10.86
C GLY A 328 -30.91 -19.49 11.44
N SER A 329 -30.61 -19.39 12.74
CA SER A 329 -30.03 -18.17 13.31
C SER A 329 -28.62 -17.90 12.74
N LEU A 330 -28.28 -16.63 12.55
CA LEU A 330 -27.00 -16.19 11.99
C LEU A 330 -26.25 -15.34 13.02
N SER A 331 -24.95 -15.52 13.14
CA SER A 331 -24.07 -14.64 13.91
C SER A 331 -22.92 -14.17 13.04
N VAL A 332 -22.71 -12.85 13.01
CA VAL A 332 -21.61 -12.20 12.29
C VAL A 332 -20.71 -11.52 13.30
N LYS A 333 -19.46 -11.96 13.40
CA LYS A 333 -18.44 -11.42 14.29
C LYS A 333 -17.35 -10.73 13.48
N GLN A 334 -17.16 -9.44 13.69
CA GLN A 334 -16.03 -8.69 13.16
C GLN A 334 -15.02 -8.43 14.27
N THR A 335 -13.76 -8.74 14.01
CA THR A 335 -12.64 -8.55 14.94
C THR A 335 -11.64 -7.60 14.33
N LEU A 336 -11.38 -6.50 15.03
CA LEU A 336 -10.34 -5.53 14.75
C LEU A 336 -9.18 -5.76 15.71
N HIS A 337 -7.96 -5.71 15.20
CA HIS A 337 -6.74 -5.78 16.00
C HIS A 337 -5.80 -4.66 15.58
N THR A 338 -5.16 -4.01 16.54
CA THR A 338 -4.10 -3.03 16.30
C THR A 338 -2.97 -3.22 17.29
N HIS A 339 -1.73 -3.06 16.82
CA HIS A 339 -0.53 -3.11 17.66
C HIS A 339 0.41 -1.98 17.28
N LEU A 340 0.80 -1.17 18.27
CA LEU A 340 1.76 -0.08 18.15
C LEU A 340 2.96 -0.40 19.03
N THR A 341 4.15 -0.37 18.46
CA THR A 341 5.40 -0.38 19.21
C THR A 341 6.26 0.78 18.72
N ALA A 342 6.70 1.64 19.63
CA ALA A 342 7.57 2.75 19.25
C ALA A 342 8.51 3.17 20.38
N SER A 343 9.58 3.86 19.99
CA SER A 343 10.53 4.46 20.89
C SER A 343 11.10 5.74 20.30
N TRP A 344 11.24 6.78 21.11
CA TRP A 344 11.74 8.08 20.64
C TRP A 344 12.41 8.87 21.77
N TYR A 345 13.23 9.84 21.36
CA TYR A 345 13.83 10.80 22.26
C TYR A 345 13.02 12.09 22.29
N GLN A 346 12.94 12.71 23.45
CA GLN A 346 12.33 14.02 23.64
C GLN A 346 13.26 14.91 24.46
N ALA A 347 13.47 16.15 24.01
CA ALA A 347 14.25 17.13 24.75
C ALA A 347 13.58 17.45 26.11
N LEU A 348 14.39 17.67 27.15
CA LEU A 348 13.87 18.14 28.45
C LEU A 348 13.29 19.56 28.34
N ASP A 349 13.84 20.37 27.44
CA ASP A 349 13.40 21.72 27.13
C ASP A 349 13.05 21.80 25.64
N PRO A 350 11.78 22.06 25.26
CA PRO A 350 11.39 22.23 23.87
C PRO A 350 12.14 23.34 23.12
N ALA A 351 12.69 24.34 23.83
CA ALA A 351 13.47 25.42 23.23
C ALA A 351 14.90 25.00 22.86
N THR A 352 15.38 23.87 23.39
CA THR A 352 16.74 23.37 23.17
C THR A 352 16.70 22.03 22.44
N PRO A 353 16.99 22.00 21.12
CA PRO A 353 17.00 20.75 20.36
C PRO A 353 17.97 19.72 20.92
N LEU A 354 17.63 18.44 20.74
CA LEU A 354 18.52 17.34 21.09
C LEU A 354 19.81 17.41 20.25
N SER A 355 20.95 17.32 20.91
CA SER A 355 22.26 17.24 20.28
C SER A 355 23.09 16.13 20.94
N LEU A 356 22.56 14.90 20.86
CA LEU A 356 23.12 13.73 21.51
C LEU A 356 24.48 13.37 20.88
N ASN A 357 25.49 13.21 21.73
CA ASN A 357 26.83 12.79 21.34
C ASN A 357 27.49 11.96 22.46
N SER A 358 28.74 11.56 22.30
CA SER A 358 29.43 10.68 23.26
C SER A 358 29.83 11.35 24.59
N SER A 359 29.47 12.62 24.82
CA SER A 359 29.72 13.32 26.09
C SER A 359 28.50 13.25 27.01
N LYS A 360 28.74 13.03 28.31
CA LYS A 360 27.72 13.12 29.37
C LYS A 360 26.91 14.41 29.32
N ASN A 361 27.53 15.53 28.95
CA ASN A 361 26.85 16.84 28.91
C ASN A 361 25.76 16.93 27.83
N SER A 362 25.78 16.06 26.82
CA SER A 362 24.72 16.00 25.80
C SER A 362 23.51 15.18 26.22
N GLN A 363 23.62 14.41 27.30
CA GLN A 363 22.68 13.36 27.67
C GLN A 363 21.59 13.91 28.62
N ASN A 364 20.79 14.84 28.10
CA ASN A 364 19.69 15.50 28.80
C ASN A 364 18.40 15.34 27.99
N TYR A 365 17.65 14.26 28.24
CA TYR A 365 16.46 13.91 27.46
C TYR A 365 15.50 13.00 28.23
N LEU A 366 14.28 12.90 27.72
CA LEU A 366 13.36 11.81 28.00
C LEU A 366 13.48 10.78 26.88
N TYR A 367 13.49 9.50 27.26
CA TYR A 367 13.37 8.39 26.33
C TYR A 367 12.07 7.65 26.60
N HIS A 368 11.22 7.61 25.58
CA HIS A 368 9.91 6.98 25.65
C HIS A 368 9.95 5.63 24.95
N THR A 369 9.21 4.67 25.49
CA THR A 369 8.85 3.44 24.80
C THR A 369 7.38 3.17 25.02
N VAL A 370 6.66 2.81 23.96
CA VAL A 370 5.25 2.41 24.01
C VAL A 370 5.09 1.04 23.37
N ASP A 371 4.30 0.20 24.01
CA ASP A 371 3.80 -1.07 23.48
C ASP A 371 2.30 -1.13 23.78
N ASN A 372 1.48 -0.96 22.73
CA ASN A 372 0.03 -0.88 22.84
C ASN A 372 -0.65 -1.85 21.88
N GLU A 373 -1.36 -2.83 22.44
CA GLU A 373 -2.18 -3.79 21.72
C GLU A 373 -3.65 -3.59 22.08
N GLU A 374 -4.50 -3.47 21.05
CA GLU A 374 -5.95 -3.34 21.20
C GLU A 374 -6.66 -4.34 20.30
N THR A 375 -7.64 -5.05 20.86
CA THR A 375 -8.57 -5.92 20.13
C THR A 375 -9.99 -5.45 20.38
N ASN A 376 -10.76 -5.28 19.31
CA ASN A 376 -12.19 -4.95 19.40
C ASN A 376 -12.99 -5.93 18.55
N ALA A 377 -13.87 -6.71 19.19
CA ALA A 377 -14.76 -7.63 18.51
C ALA A 377 -16.21 -7.16 18.65
N THR A 378 -16.91 -7.02 17.53
CA THR A 378 -18.34 -6.72 17.49
C THR A 378 -19.09 -7.90 16.88
N THR A 379 -20.07 -8.41 17.60
CA THR A 379 -20.88 -9.56 17.19
C THR A 379 -22.33 -9.14 17.00
N PHE A 380 -22.89 -9.42 15.83
CA PHE A 380 -24.28 -9.20 15.49
C PHE A 380 -24.98 -10.55 15.41
N ASN A 381 -26.07 -10.73 16.17
CA ASN A 381 -26.83 -11.97 16.17
C ASN A 381 -28.20 -11.76 15.55
N TYR A 382 -28.62 -12.67 14.68
CA TYR A 382 -29.90 -12.66 13.98
C TYR A 382 -30.67 -13.93 14.27
N ASN A 383 -32.00 -13.83 14.39
CA ASN A 383 -32.84 -15.01 14.47
C ASN A 383 -33.02 -15.68 13.09
N ALA A 384 -33.70 -16.84 13.08
CA ALA A 384 -34.02 -17.58 11.86
C ALA A 384 -34.85 -16.81 10.82
N LYS A 385 -35.48 -15.70 11.21
CA LYS A 385 -36.23 -14.80 10.31
C LYS A 385 -35.37 -13.67 9.74
N GLY A 386 -34.07 -13.64 10.06
CA GLY A 386 -33.14 -12.60 9.63
C GLY A 386 -33.18 -11.31 10.46
N LEU A 387 -33.95 -11.27 11.56
CA LEU A 387 -34.05 -10.07 12.40
C LEU A 387 -32.93 -10.03 13.43
N LEU A 388 -32.29 -8.86 13.57
CA LEU A 388 -31.26 -8.62 14.59
C LEU A 388 -31.84 -8.79 16.00
N THR A 389 -31.20 -9.62 16.81
CA THR A 389 -31.60 -9.94 18.19
C THR A 389 -30.67 -9.34 19.22
N SER A 390 -29.36 -9.24 18.95
CA SER A 390 -28.42 -8.59 19.85
C SER A 390 -27.16 -8.11 19.13
N ILE A 391 -26.51 -7.11 19.75
CA ILE A 391 -25.18 -6.62 19.40
C ILE A 391 -24.29 -6.78 20.63
N GLY A 392 -23.27 -7.62 20.51
CA GLY A 392 -22.21 -7.74 21.50
C GLY A 392 -20.99 -6.92 21.08
N ASN A 393 -20.33 -6.26 22.03
CA ASN A 393 -19.03 -5.66 21.83
C ASN A 393 -18.07 -6.15 22.93
N HIS A 394 -16.89 -6.57 22.52
CA HIS A 394 -15.80 -6.99 23.38
C HIS A 394 -14.57 -6.15 23.02
N THR A 395 -14.02 -5.44 24.00
CA THR A 395 -12.80 -4.64 23.82
C THR A 395 -11.75 -5.09 24.83
N GLN A 396 -10.55 -5.34 24.35
CA GLN A 396 -9.37 -5.65 25.15
C GLN A 396 -8.26 -4.66 24.80
N VAL A 397 -7.65 -4.04 25.82
CA VAL A 397 -6.49 -3.16 25.67
C VAL A 397 -5.39 -3.64 26.60
N ASN A 398 -4.16 -3.66 26.08
CA ASN A 398 -2.94 -3.91 26.81
C ASN A 398 -1.88 -2.91 26.35
N ASN A 399 -1.66 -1.87 27.14
CA ASN A 399 -0.75 -0.78 26.85
C ASN A 399 0.27 -0.60 27.98
N VAL A 400 1.52 -0.36 27.62
CA VAL A 400 2.57 0.01 28.56
C VAL A 400 3.41 1.13 27.94
N GLU A 401 3.37 2.31 28.57
CA GLU A 401 4.33 3.38 28.30
C GLU A 401 5.41 3.39 29.39
N THR A 402 6.68 3.49 28.99
CA THR A 402 7.80 3.74 29.90
C THR A 402 8.51 5.02 29.48
N VAL A 403 8.71 5.93 30.44
CA VAL A 403 9.46 7.17 30.27
C VAL A 403 10.68 7.13 31.16
N ARG A 404 11.87 7.24 30.57
CA ARG A 404 13.16 7.33 31.29
C ARG A 404 13.72 8.73 31.14
N LYS A 405 14.04 9.40 32.25
CA LYS A 405 14.64 10.73 32.25
C LYS A 405 16.13 10.63 32.52
N TYR A 406 16.93 11.21 31.63
CA TYR A 406 18.37 11.32 31.80
C TYR A 406 18.79 12.77 31.98
N VAL A 407 19.70 13.00 32.93
CA VAL A 407 20.37 14.29 33.15
C VAL A 407 21.86 14.02 33.30
N LEU A 408 22.67 14.70 32.49
CA LEU A 408 24.12 14.52 32.42
C LEU A 408 24.55 13.04 32.28
N GLY A 409 23.73 12.24 31.60
CA GLY A 409 24.00 10.84 31.33
C GLY A 409 23.67 9.89 32.47
N GLU A 410 23.07 10.36 33.56
CA GLU A 410 22.58 9.50 34.63
C GLU A 410 21.05 9.36 34.54
N LEU A 411 20.53 8.15 34.78
CA LEU A 411 19.09 7.91 34.87
C LEU A 411 18.58 8.50 36.18
N VAL A 412 17.81 9.57 36.11
CA VAL A 412 17.34 10.29 37.31
C VAL A 412 15.88 9.99 37.64
N ASP A 413 15.10 9.53 36.67
CA ASP A 413 13.70 9.15 36.89
C ASP A 413 13.26 8.09 35.88
N LYS A 414 12.30 7.25 36.29
CA LYS A 414 11.67 6.24 35.46
C LYS A 414 10.21 6.09 35.85
N THR A 415 9.32 6.43 34.92
CA THR A 415 7.88 6.25 35.06
C THR A 415 7.41 5.11 34.15
N ILE A 416 6.53 4.24 34.67
CA ILE A 416 5.87 3.18 33.90
C ILE A 416 4.36 3.37 34.08
N THR A 417 3.64 3.52 32.98
CA THR A 417 2.19 3.75 32.95
C THR A 417 1.52 2.57 32.23
N PRO A 418 1.11 1.52 32.96
CA PRO A 418 0.36 0.43 32.38
C PRO A 418 -1.14 0.75 32.29
N GLU A 419 -1.77 0.37 31.18
CA GLU A 419 -3.22 0.38 31.01
C GLU A 419 -3.64 -0.98 30.46
N LYS A 420 -4.39 -1.74 31.27
CA LYS A 420 -4.89 -3.06 30.88
C LYS A 420 -6.34 -3.22 31.32
N TYR A 421 -7.22 -3.46 30.37
CA TYR A 421 -8.63 -3.72 30.67
C TYR A 421 -9.28 -4.61 29.61
N GLU A 422 -10.36 -5.26 30.05
CA GLU A 422 -11.29 -5.98 29.20
C GLU A 422 -12.70 -5.46 29.48
N ARG A 423 -13.48 -5.18 28.45
CA ARG A 423 -14.86 -4.68 28.56
C ARG A 423 -15.78 -5.47 27.64
N ASN A 424 -16.92 -5.87 28.19
CA ASN A 424 -17.95 -6.62 27.48
C ASN A 424 -19.28 -5.87 27.60
N ASN A 425 -19.86 -5.51 26.46
CA ASN A 425 -21.15 -4.85 26.37
C ASN A 425 -22.09 -5.69 25.52
N LEU A 426 -23.35 -5.83 25.95
CA LEU A 426 -24.39 -6.52 25.19
C LEU A 426 -25.63 -5.64 25.11
N LEU A 427 -26.05 -5.32 23.89
CA LEU A 427 -27.33 -4.67 23.61
C LEU A 427 -28.29 -5.72 23.05
N SER A 428 -29.31 -6.06 23.84
CA SER A 428 -30.41 -6.92 23.39
C SER A 428 -31.49 -6.08 22.72
N MET A 429 -31.96 -6.49 21.55
CA MET A 429 -33.12 -5.88 20.93
C MET A 429 -34.37 -6.43 21.59
N SER A 430 -35.25 -5.54 22.10
CA SER A 430 -36.52 -5.97 22.70
C SER A 430 -37.31 -6.81 21.71
N LYS A 431 -37.80 -7.95 22.19
CA LYS A 431 -38.86 -8.69 21.50
C LYS A 431 -40.15 -7.88 21.62
N ASP A 432 -40.34 -6.89 20.75
CA ASP A 432 -41.68 -6.36 20.58
C ASP A 432 -42.56 -7.45 19.96
N LYS A 433 -43.75 -7.56 20.57
CA LYS A 433 -44.69 -8.69 20.64
C LYS A 433 -45.11 -9.30 19.30
#